data_AF-A0A7W3MV85-F1
#
_entry.id   AF-A0A7W3MV85-F1
#
_cell.length_a   1.000
_cell.length_b   1.000
_cell.length_c   1.000
_cell.angle_alpha   90.00
_cell.angle_beta   90.00
_cell.angle_gamma   90.00
#
_symmetry.space_group_name_H-M   'P 1'
#
loop_
_entity.id
_entity.type
_entity.pdbx_description
1 polymer ?
#
loop_
_entity_poly.entity_id
_entity_poly.type
_entity_poly.pdbx_seq_one_letter_code
_entity_poly.pdbx_strand_id
1 'polypeptide(L)'
;MAAFAARLREFHEACGAPAYRSLAAVSRRLTELYPDQAERDLPTLSVSAISAVLSGRRANPPSAGWVAAFVLSCQRRAFETMALATDPGPAVIPEWMRILQEARAAARARPGAGGGTPLHR
;
A
#
# COMPACT_ATOMS: atom_id res chain seq x y z
N MET A 1 3.97 8.38 -8.06
CA MET A 1 3.09 8.17 -6.88
C MET A 1 1.61 8.08 -7.24
N ALA A 2 1.02 9.01 -7.99
CA ALA A 2 -0.42 9.03 -8.30
C ALA A 2 -0.97 7.70 -8.88
N ALA A 3 -0.28 7.11 -9.85
CA ALA A 3 -0.67 5.82 -10.44
C ALA A 3 -0.63 4.66 -9.42
N PHE A 4 0.38 4.62 -8.54
CA PHE A 4 0.46 3.61 -7.48
C PHE A 4 -0.65 3.76 -6.44
N ALA A 5 -0.94 5.00 -6.04
CA ALA A 5 -2.08 5.29 -5.15
C ALA A 5 -3.41 4.89 -5.78
N ALA A 6 -3.57 5.06 -7.11
CA ALA A 6 -4.75 4.60 -7.84
C ALA A 6 -4.91 3.08 -7.76
N ARG A 7 -3.84 2.32 -8.00
CA ARG A 7 -3.87 0.85 -7.84
C ARG A 7 -4.25 0.40 -6.43
N LEU A 8 -3.74 1.08 -5.39
CA LEU A 8 -4.13 0.78 -4.01
C LEU A 8 -5.61 1.11 -3.74
N ARG A 9 -6.17 2.16 -4.34
CA ARG A 9 -7.60 2.48 -4.23
C ARG A 9 -8.46 1.46 -4.97
N GLU A 10 -8.10 1.08 -6.20
CA GLU A 10 -8.79 0.03 -6.96
C GLU A 10 -8.84 -1.28 -6.17
N PHE A 11 -7.72 -1.67 -5.55
CA PHE A 11 -7.69 -2.87 -4.71
C PHE A 11 -8.53 -2.72 -3.44
N HIS A 12 -8.50 -1.56 -2.79
CA HIS A 12 -9.34 -1.27 -1.63
C HIS A 12 -10.83 -1.37 -1.97
N GLU A 13 -11.24 -0.84 -3.11
CA GLU A 13 -12.60 -0.94 -3.64
C GLU A 13 -12.98 -2.38 -3.98
N ALA A 14 -12.08 -3.14 -4.62
CA ALA A 14 -12.28 -4.56 -4.91
C ALA A 14 -12.44 -5.42 -3.64
N CYS A 15 -11.87 -4.98 -2.51
CA CYS A 15 -12.07 -5.59 -1.19
C CYS A 15 -13.40 -5.16 -0.51
N GLY A 16 -14.29 -4.46 -1.21
CA GLY A 16 -15.54 -3.92 -0.66
C GLY A 16 -15.37 -2.61 0.12
N ALA A 17 -14.30 -1.86 -0.15
CA ALA A 17 -13.98 -0.59 0.49
C ALA A 17 -14.05 -0.60 2.04
N PRO A 18 -13.36 -1.54 2.71
CA PRO A 18 -13.40 -1.67 4.17
C PRO A 18 -12.99 -0.37 4.87
N ALA A 19 -13.72 0.02 5.91
CA ALA A 19 -13.43 1.25 6.65
C ALA A 19 -11.98 1.26 7.18
N TYR A 20 -11.27 2.39 7.07
CA TYR A 20 -9.86 2.49 7.47
C TYR A 20 -9.61 2.12 8.94
N ARG A 21 -10.57 2.41 9.83
CA ARG A 21 -10.53 1.98 11.24
C ARG A 21 -10.46 0.45 11.39
N SER A 22 -11.14 -0.26 10.51
CA SER A 22 -11.14 -1.73 10.47
C SER A 22 -9.80 -2.25 9.99
N LEU A 23 -9.21 -1.61 8.97
CA LEU A 23 -7.89 -1.97 8.47
C LEU A 23 -6.81 -1.77 9.54
N ALA A 24 -6.86 -0.64 10.27
CA ALA A 24 -5.99 -0.40 11.41
C ALA A 24 -6.15 -1.49 12.48
N ALA A 25 -7.39 -1.90 12.78
CA ALA A 25 -7.64 -2.97 13.75
C ALA A 25 -7.08 -4.33 13.31
N VAL A 26 -7.26 -4.72 12.04
CA VAL A 26 -6.69 -5.96 11.48
C VAL A 26 -5.17 -5.91 11.44
N SER A 27 -4.58 -4.75 11.10
CA SER A 27 -3.12 -4.61 10.99
C SER A 27 -2.37 -4.95 12.28
N ARG A 28 -2.99 -4.74 13.45
CA ARG A 28 -2.44 -5.10 14.77
C ARG A 28 -2.31 -6.60 14.98
N ARG A 29 -3.03 -7.41 14.21
CA ARG A 29 -3.14 -8.86 14.37
C ARG A 29 -2.48 -9.62 13.21
N LEU A 30 -1.78 -8.92 12.30
CA LEU A 30 -1.25 -9.56 11.09
C LEU A 30 -0.24 -10.67 11.38
N THR A 31 0.61 -10.50 12.39
CA THR A 31 1.57 -11.54 12.79
C THR A 31 0.87 -12.79 13.33
N GLU A 32 -0.28 -12.64 13.99
CA GLU A 32 -1.09 -13.77 14.46
C GLU A 32 -1.83 -14.45 13.30
N LEU A 33 -2.34 -13.66 12.35
CA LEU A 33 -3.13 -14.13 11.21
C LEU A 33 -2.27 -14.75 10.11
N TYR A 34 -1.02 -14.29 9.98
CA TYR A 34 -0.07 -14.70 8.94
C TYR A 34 1.32 -14.92 9.56
N PRO A 35 1.52 -16.00 10.33
CA PRO A 35 2.79 -16.25 11.04
C PRO A 35 3.98 -16.34 10.10
N ASP A 36 3.79 -16.86 8.88
CA ASP A 36 4.84 -16.95 7.85
C ASP A 36 5.33 -15.58 7.35
N GLN A 37 4.70 -14.48 7.76
CA GLN A 37 5.11 -13.12 7.42
C GLN A 37 5.71 -12.35 8.60
N ALA A 38 5.90 -13.00 9.75
CA ALA A 38 6.41 -12.36 10.97
C ALA A 38 7.75 -11.62 10.76
N GLU A 39 8.62 -12.14 9.90
CA GLU A 39 9.93 -11.55 9.61
C GLU A 39 9.88 -10.26 8.78
N ARG A 40 8.73 -9.92 8.17
CA ARG A 40 8.64 -8.81 7.19
C ARG A 40 8.41 -7.43 7.79
N ASP A 41 8.49 -7.31 9.11
CA ASP A 41 8.20 -6.07 9.87
C ASP A 41 6.90 -5.42 9.37
N LEU A 42 5.76 -6.10 9.63
CA LEU A 42 4.45 -5.63 9.23
C LEU A 42 3.97 -4.53 10.21
N PRO A 43 3.97 -3.25 9.82
CA PRO A 43 3.64 -2.19 10.73
C PRO A 43 2.14 -2.18 11.04
N THR A 44 1.80 -1.74 12.24
CA THR A 44 0.43 -1.32 12.54
C THR A 44 0.08 -0.08 11.71
N LEU A 45 -1.04 -0.14 11.01
CA LEU A 45 -1.53 0.96 10.17
C LEU A 45 -2.32 1.96 11.01
N SER A 46 -2.22 3.24 10.66
CA SER A 46 -3.08 4.30 11.17
C SER A 46 -4.04 4.80 10.09
N VAL A 47 -5.22 5.26 10.50
CA VAL A 47 -6.22 5.84 9.60
C VAL A 47 -5.66 7.03 8.81
N SER A 48 -4.85 7.87 9.47
CA SER A 48 -4.22 9.03 8.84
C SER A 48 -3.18 8.61 7.79
N ALA A 49 -2.37 7.58 8.07
CA ALA A 49 -1.41 7.06 7.10
C ALA A 49 -2.10 6.45 5.87
N ILE A 50 -3.17 5.66 6.07
CA ILE A 50 -3.98 5.10 4.99
C ILE A 50 -4.56 6.23 4.12
N SER A 51 -5.23 7.21 4.74
CA SER A 51 -5.80 8.35 4.03
C SER A 51 -4.73 9.14 3.25
N ALA A 52 -3.56 9.40 3.85
CA ALA A 52 -2.48 10.13 3.20
C ALA A 52 -1.88 9.39 1.98
N VAL A 53 -1.74 8.07 2.06
CA VAL A 53 -1.27 7.25 0.93
C VAL A 53 -2.33 7.19 -0.17
N LEU A 54 -3.57 6.83 0.16
CA LEU A 54 -4.64 6.65 -0.81
C LEU A 54 -5.06 7.94 -1.49
N SER A 55 -4.97 9.09 -0.81
CA SER A 55 -5.20 10.40 -1.44
C SER A 55 -4.04 10.86 -2.34
N GLY A 56 -2.92 10.13 -2.37
CA GLY A 56 -1.73 10.52 -3.14
C GLY A 56 -1.01 11.76 -2.58
N ARG A 57 -1.35 12.22 -1.36
CA ARG A 57 -0.72 13.38 -0.72
C ARG A 57 0.74 13.17 -0.31
N ARG A 58 1.24 11.94 -0.37
CA ARG A 58 2.65 11.64 -0.10
C ARG A 58 3.51 11.87 -1.34
N ALA A 59 4.62 12.57 -1.16
CA ALA A 59 5.64 12.74 -2.20
C ALA A 59 6.34 11.40 -2.53
N ASN A 60 6.60 10.59 -1.49
CA ASN A 60 7.33 9.33 -1.62
C ASN A 60 6.40 8.11 -1.54
N PRO A 61 6.72 7.03 -2.29
CA PRO A 61 6.06 5.74 -2.13
C PRO A 61 6.18 5.20 -0.69
N PRO A 62 5.15 4.48 -0.19
CA PRO A 62 5.23 3.82 1.11
C PRO A 62 6.34 2.75 1.16
N SER A 63 6.65 2.30 2.38
CA SER A 63 7.56 1.17 2.59
C SER A 63 6.93 -0.14 2.10
N ALA A 64 7.78 -1.15 1.85
CA ALA A 64 7.32 -2.48 1.46
C ALA A 64 6.42 -3.11 2.54
N GLY A 65 6.84 -3.03 3.81
CA GLY A 65 6.04 -3.50 4.95
C GLY A 65 4.69 -2.82 5.06
N TRP A 66 4.62 -1.49 4.82
CA TRP A 66 3.34 -0.79 4.82
C TRP A 66 2.38 -1.29 3.73
N VAL A 67 2.89 -1.51 2.51
CA VAL A 67 2.08 -2.05 1.40
C VAL A 67 1.59 -3.45 1.73
N ALA A 68 2.46 -4.32 2.24
CA ALA A 68 2.08 -5.66 2.65
C ALA A 68 1.00 -5.63 3.74
N ALA A 69 1.21 -4.84 4.79
CA ALA A 69 0.23 -4.69 5.88
C ALA A 69 -1.12 -4.17 5.38
N PHE A 70 -1.12 -3.19 4.47
CA PHE A 70 -2.34 -2.65 3.88
C PHE A 70 -3.10 -3.71 3.07
N VAL A 71 -2.40 -4.42 2.18
CA VAL A 71 -2.99 -5.44 1.31
C VAL A 71 -3.58 -6.59 2.12
N LEU A 72 -2.79 -7.14 3.06
CA LEU A 72 -3.23 -8.23 3.94
C LEU A 72 -4.41 -7.81 4.81
N SER A 73 -4.43 -6.56 5.30
CA SER A 73 -5.55 -6.05 6.09
C SER A 73 -6.83 -5.92 5.26
N CYS A 74 -6.73 -5.49 4.00
CA CYS A 74 -7.90 -5.34 3.12
C CYS A 74 -8.52 -6.70 2.77
N GLN A 75 -7.71 -7.63 2.26
CA GLN A 75 -8.23 -8.95 1.87
C GLN A 75 -8.76 -9.72 3.07
N ARG A 76 -8.09 -9.61 4.24
CA ARG A 76 -8.57 -10.27 5.46
C ARG A 76 -9.93 -9.74 5.85
N ARG A 77 -10.09 -8.41 5.83
CA ARG A 77 -11.36 -7.80 6.20
C ARG A 77 -12.47 -8.16 5.21
N ALA A 78 -12.15 -8.21 3.92
CA ALA A 78 -13.09 -8.63 2.89
C ALA A 78 -13.52 -10.09 3.09
N PHE A 79 -12.59 -10.98 3.44
CA PHE A 79 -12.90 -12.36 3.80
C PHE A 79 -13.78 -12.46 5.07
N GLU A 80 -13.42 -11.76 6.14
CA GLU A 80 -14.20 -11.73 7.40
C GLU A 80 -15.63 -11.18 7.22
N THR A 81 -15.86 -10.38 6.17
CA THR A 81 -17.17 -9.79 5.85
C THR A 81 -17.84 -10.44 4.65
N MET A 82 -17.30 -11.57 4.17
CA MET A 82 -17.81 -12.35 3.03
C MET A 82 -17.85 -11.59 1.69
N ALA A 83 -17.13 -10.48 1.56
CA ALA A 83 -16.88 -9.82 0.28
C ALA A 83 -15.88 -10.60 -0.59
N LEU A 84 -15.03 -11.42 0.04
CA LEU A 84 -14.20 -12.43 -0.62
C LEU A 84 -14.54 -13.83 -0.09
N ALA A 85 -14.63 -14.81 -0.98
CA ALA A 85 -14.89 -16.21 -0.61
C ALA A 85 -13.69 -16.87 0.09
N THR A 86 -12.48 -16.49 -0.30
CA THR A 86 -11.23 -17.03 0.22
C THR A 86 -10.26 -15.89 0.52
N ASP A 87 -9.54 -15.99 1.63
CA ASP A 87 -8.41 -15.12 1.95
C ASP A 87 -7.17 -15.56 1.14
N PRO A 88 -6.66 -14.75 0.19
CA PRO A 88 -5.49 -15.11 -0.61
C PRO A 88 -4.20 -15.22 0.21
N GLY A 89 -4.19 -14.71 1.44
CA GLY A 89 -3.03 -14.69 2.31
C GLY A 89 -1.80 -14.01 1.69
N PRO A 90 -0.60 -14.40 2.11
CA PRO A 90 0.66 -13.80 1.66
C PRO A 90 1.01 -14.02 0.18
N ALA A 91 0.28 -14.89 -0.53
CA ALA A 91 0.59 -15.25 -1.92
C ALA A 91 0.53 -14.04 -2.88
N VAL A 92 -0.22 -12.99 -2.53
CA VAL A 92 -0.33 -11.77 -3.35
C VAL A 92 0.83 -10.79 -3.16
N ILE A 93 1.64 -10.96 -2.11
CA ILE A 93 2.68 -9.99 -1.74
C ILE A 93 3.76 -9.80 -2.81
N PRO A 94 4.30 -10.85 -3.47
CA PRO A 94 5.32 -10.68 -4.50
C PRO A 94 4.89 -9.73 -5.63
N GLU A 95 3.64 -9.86 -6.08
CA GLU A 95 3.10 -9.00 -7.14
C GLU A 95 2.99 -7.54 -6.68
N TRP A 96 2.51 -7.30 -5.45
CA TRP A 96 2.49 -5.96 -4.89
C TRP A 96 3.88 -5.34 -4.71
N MET A 97 4.89 -6.16 -4.41
CA MET A 97 6.27 -5.68 -4.35
C MET A 97 6.78 -5.28 -5.74
N ARG A 98 6.45 -6.03 -6.80
CA ARG A 98 6.78 -5.66 -8.18
C ARG A 98 6.16 -4.31 -8.56
N ILE A 99 4.87 -4.13 -8.32
CA ILE A 99 4.15 -2.87 -8.60
C ILE A 99 4.78 -1.70 -7.82
N LEU A 100 5.19 -1.91 -6.56
CA LEU A 100 5.87 -0.89 -5.76
C LEU A 100 7.24 -0.53 -6.33
N GLN A 101 8.02 -1.50 -6.82
CA GLN A 101 9.33 -1.23 -7.42
C GLN A 101 9.20 -0.45 -8.73
N GLU A 102 8.23 -0.79 -9.57
CA GLU A 102 7.93 -0.03 -10.79
C GLU A 102 7.54 1.41 -10.47
N ALA A 103 6.69 1.61 -9.45
CA ALA A 103 6.32 2.95 -9.00
C ALA A 103 7.50 3.76 -8.47
N ARG A 104 8.46 3.11 -7.80
CA ARG A 104 9.71 3.73 -7.32
C ARG A 104 10.64 4.09 -8.47
N ALA A 105 10.81 3.20 -9.44
CA ALA A 105 11.62 3.45 -10.63
C ALA A 105 11.07 4.63 -11.43
N ALA A 106 9.76 4.66 -11.68
CA ALA A 106 9.09 5.77 -12.34
C ALA A 106 9.22 7.10 -11.57
N ALA A 107 9.20 7.06 -10.24
CA ALA A 107 9.40 8.27 -9.42
C ALA A 107 10.84 8.80 -9.53
N ARG A 108 11.84 7.92 -9.58
CA ARG A 108 13.26 8.29 -9.76
C ARG A 108 13.55 8.81 -11.17
N ALA A 109 12.89 8.26 -12.18
CA ALA A 109 13.09 8.61 -13.58
C ALA A 109 12.48 9.96 -13.97
N ARG A 110 11.61 10.57 -13.14
CA ARG A 110 11.11 11.93 -13.39
C ARG A 110 12.26 12.91 -13.13
N PRO A 111 12.85 13.55 -14.16
CA PRO A 111 13.86 14.57 -13.93
C PRO A 111 13.20 15.71 -13.17
N GLY A 112 13.89 16.22 -12.14
CA GLY A 112 13.47 17.44 -11.47
C GLY A 112 13.31 18.54 -12.53
N ALA A 113 12.21 19.30 -12.43
CA ALA A 113 12.14 20.63 -13.02
C ALA A 113 13.23 21.48 -12.36
N GLY A 114 14.44 21.41 -12.91
CA GLY A 114 15.65 22.05 -12.43
C GLY A 114 16.52 22.48 -13.61
N GLY A 115 15.90 22.85 -14.73
CA GLY A 115 16.55 23.59 -15.81
C GLY A 115 16.64 25.06 -15.40
N GLY A 116 17.56 25.39 -14.49
CA GLY A 116 18.00 26.76 -14.29
C GLY A 116 18.81 27.20 -15.51
N THR A 117 18.22 28.09 -16.31
CA THR A 117 18.82 28.74 -17.47
C THR A 117 20.24 29.23 -17.18
N PRO A 118 21.25 28.99 -18.05
CA PRO A 118 22.52 29.68 -17.92
C PRO A 118 22.32 31.17 -18.27
N LEU A 119 22.48 32.04 -17.27
CA LEU A 119 22.57 33.48 -17.47
C LEU A 119 23.90 33.80 -18.16
N HIS A 120 23.85 34.16 -19.43
CA HIS A 120 24.92 34.91 -20.09
C HIS A 120 24.86 36.36 -19.62
N ARG A 121 25.96 36.85 -19.03
CA ARG A 121 26.30 38.27 -19.02
C ARG A 121 27.81 38.45 -19.10
#